data_AF-A0A6J4M6Y5-F1
#
_entry.id   AF-A0A6J4M6Y5-F1
#
_cell.length_a   1.000
_cell.length_b   1.000
_cell.length_c   1.000
_cell.angle_alpha   90.00
_cell.angle_beta   90.00
_cell.angle_gamma   90.00
#
_symmetry.space_group_name_H-M   'P 1'
#
loop_
_entity.id
_entity.type
_entity.pdbx_description
1 polymer ?
#
loop_
_entity_poly.entity_id
_entity_poly.type
_entity_poly.pdbx_seq_one_letter_code
_entity_poly.pdbx_strand_id
1 'polypeptide(L)'
;MSLKACERCGVIGRPDDDACWSCGRPPRSTAPLPAPDEAKPAGALWPVVLAAMVVGTQFLYALFNAEVVRLRLGFLGALAATAAAGLVFGWRRSWVLSAAFAAGGASAAFYGRFDPAGYAFYWLLLAALPFHVVLRRFGNRLGRLPTLPPRRRRAPSLQDEEDRTFAKLREIEEHRAQLGRSRALLARERDARPLAEVREKLGHADEVLRRQRTRHTAHLWAIEAVRWQHRLAPVVAGLDRPGDPEGRLERLAAAAGEGRRLLHDLERDAETAASEEGKRCLAQLRTLLGRCDEIREAIVVSHALQSIRRIDPAGDRAAALSPQPLESLRADLHPGTSLTAALAAFELEHERLVDDDREARDVQRFVRQLEREG
;
A
#
# COMPACT_ATOMS: atom_id res chain seq x y z
N MET A 1 41.22 -12.90 2.00
CA MET A 1 40.72 -12.33 3.27
C MET A 1 39.26 -11.96 3.07
N SER A 2 38.34 -12.63 3.77
CA SER A 2 36.89 -12.44 3.58
C SER A 2 36.38 -11.37 4.54
N LEU A 3 35.92 -10.24 3.99
CA LEU A 3 35.27 -9.17 4.74
C LEU A 3 33.85 -9.62 5.11
N LYS A 4 33.55 -9.70 6.41
CA LYS A 4 32.19 -10.03 6.88
C LYS A 4 31.40 -8.75 7.12
N ALA A 5 30.28 -8.60 6.42
CA ALA A 5 29.33 -7.52 6.69
C ALA A 5 28.57 -7.82 8.00
N CYS A 6 28.36 -6.78 8.82
CA CYS A 6 27.51 -6.90 9.99
C CYS A 6 26.05 -7.09 9.55
N GLU A 7 25.43 -8.25 9.81
CA GLU A 7 24.05 -8.58 9.40
C GLU A 7 22.99 -7.58 9.86
N ARG A 8 23.29 -6.74 10.86
CA ARG A 8 22.33 -5.81 11.44
C ARG A 8 22.44 -4.38 10.94
N CYS A 9 23.65 -3.91 10.60
CA CYS A 9 23.85 -2.53 10.14
C CYS A 9 24.48 -2.44 8.74
N GLY A 10 24.86 -3.57 8.12
CA GLY A 10 25.42 -3.61 6.77
C GLY A 10 26.85 -3.07 6.63
N VAL A 11 27.43 -2.50 7.71
CA VAL A 11 28.77 -1.91 7.68
C VAL A 11 29.85 -3.00 7.71
N ILE A 12 30.82 -2.88 6.80
CA ILE A 12 31.96 -3.79 6.66
C ILE A 12 33.04 -3.38 7.65
N GLY A 13 33.35 -4.24 8.62
CA GLY A 13 34.41 -4.02 9.61
C GLY A 13 35.78 -4.53 9.14
N ARG A 14 36.87 -3.98 9.71
CA ARG A 14 38.23 -4.53 9.56
C ARG A 14 38.35 -5.86 10.32
N PRO A 15 39.20 -6.78 9.85
CA PRO A 15 39.28 -8.15 10.38
C PRO A 15 39.81 -8.26 11.81
N ASP A 16 40.45 -7.22 12.36
CA ASP A 16 41.17 -7.28 13.64
C ASP A 16 40.46 -6.56 14.81
N ASP A 17 39.26 -5.99 14.59
CA ASP A 17 38.50 -5.30 15.64
C ASP A 17 37.36 -6.18 16.17
N ASP A 18 37.45 -6.58 17.45
CA ASP A 18 36.47 -7.40 18.17
C ASP A 18 35.12 -6.70 18.44
N ALA A 19 34.87 -5.52 17.89
CA ALA A 19 33.60 -4.82 18.04
C ALA A 19 33.21 -4.05 16.78
N CYS A 20 31.94 -4.14 16.40
CA CYS A 20 31.40 -3.32 15.32
C CYS A 20 31.32 -1.86 15.78
N TRP A 21 32.13 -0.98 15.19
CA TRP A 21 32.21 0.46 15.52
C TRP A 21 30.85 1.17 15.49
N SER A 22 29.94 0.75 14.60
CA SER A 22 28.62 1.38 14.47
C SER A 22 27.66 1.02 15.60
N CYS A 23 27.75 -0.19 16.17
CA CYS A 23 26.77 -0.66 17.16
C CYS A 23 27.36 -1.06 18.52
N GLY A 24 28.69 -0.99 18.69
CA GLY A 24 29.38 -1.19 19.96
C GLY A 24 29.20 -2.57 20.59
N ARG A 25 28.79 -3.57 19.82
CA ARG A 25 28.62 -4.94 20.31
C ARG A 25 29.73 -5.86 19.81
N PRO A 26 30.21 -6.78 20.66
CA PRO A 26 31.11 -7.84 20.22
C PRO A 26 30.38 -8.77 19.25
N PRO A 27 31.07 -9.33 18.24
CA PRO A 27 30.50 -10.39 17.41
C PRO A 27 30.10 -11.54 18.34
N ARG A 28 28.86 -12.02 18.22
CA ARG A 28 28.42 -13.21 18.97
C ARG A 28 29.42 -14.33 18.70
N SER A 29 30.09 -14.81 19.73
CA SER A 29 30.91 -16.01 19.61
C SER A 29 30.03 -17.12 19.05
N THR A 30 30.57 -17.85 18.09
CA THR A 30 29.98 -19.08 17.56
C THR A 30 30.07 -20.14 18.66
N ALA A 31 29.26 -20.02 19.70
CA ALA A 31 28.92 -21.17 20.52
C ALA A 31 28.19 -22.17 19.61
N PRO A 32 28.57 -23.46 19.63
CA PRO A 32 27.89 -24.47 18.82
C PRO A 32 26.41 -24.48 19.19
N LEU A 33 25.57 -24.33 18.16
CA LEU A 33 24.12 -24.48 18.29
C LEU A 33 23.82 -25.82 18.97
N PRO A 34 22.91 -25.87 19.96
CA PRO A 34 22.38 -27.15 20.41
C PRO A 34 21.79 -27.89 19.20
N ALA A 35 22.03 -29.20 19.13
CA ALA A 35 21.47 -30.06 18.12
C ALA A 35 19.94 -29.83 18.01
N PRO A 36 19.38 -29.82 16.78
CA PRO A 36 17.95 -29.63 16.61
C PRO A 36 17.21 -30.79 17.29
N ASP A 37 16.54 -30.49 18.40
CA ASP A 37 15.54 -31.38 18.98
C ASP A 37 14.48 -31.66 17.92
N GLU A 38 14.19 -32.95 17.80
CA GLU A 38 13.25 -33.57 16.88
C GLU A 38 11.99 -32.72 16.68
N ALA A 39 11.84 -32.19 15.46
CA ALA A 39 10.59 -31.62 15.01
C ALA A 39 9.50 -32.70 15.07
N LYS A 40 8.63 -32.62 16.08
CA LYS A 40 7.39 -33.39 16.12
C LYS A 40 6.66 -33.20 14.79
N PRO A 41 6.37 -34.28 14.03
CA PRO A 41 5.78 -34.13 12.71
C PRO A 41 4.38 -33.54 12.85
N ALA A 42 4.13 -32.46 12.09
CA ALA A 42 2.81 -31.87 11.84
C ALA A 42 1.89 -32.80 11.03
N GLY A 43 2.00 -34.12 11.21
CA GLY A 43 1.25 -35.15 10.49
C GLY A 43 -0.12 -35.47 11.10
N ALA A 44 -0.44 -34.96 12.28
CA ALA A 44 -1.68 -35.34 12.99
C ALA A 44 -2.95 -34.58 12.54
N LEU A 45 -2.82 -33.40 11.92
CA LEU A 45 -3.99 -32.58 11.55
C LEU A 45 -4.51 -32.85 10.13
N TRP A 46 -3.65 -33.32 9.22
CA TRP A 46 -4.03 -33.58 7.84
C TRP A 46 -5.13 -34.65 7.68
N PRO A 47 -5.10 -35.78 8.41
CA PRO A 47 -6.16 -36.78 8.34
C PRO A 47 -7.53 -36.26 8.82
N VAL A 48 -7.51 -35.37 9.82
CA VAL A 48 -8.74 -34.77 10.38
C VAL A 48 -9.37 -33.79 9.40
N VAL A 49 -8.56 -32.98 8.72
CA VAL A 49 -9.04 -32.05 7.68
C VAL A 49 -9.61 -32.81 6.48
N LEU A 50 -8.95 -33.89 6.05
CA LEU A 50 -9.42 -34.73 4.95
C LEU A 50 -10.73 -35.45 5.30
N ALA A 51 -10.86 -35.98 6.52
CA ALA A 51 -12.10 -36.57 7.01
C ALA A 51 -13.25 -35.55 7.07
N ALA A 52 -13.00 -34.33 7.54
CA ALA A 52 -14.01 -33.27 7.58
C ALA A 52 -14.47 -32.84 6.17
N MET A 53 -13.57 -32.80 5.19
CA MET A 53 -13.93 -32.51 3.80
C MET A 53 -14.77 -33.63 3.18
N VAL A 54 -14.42 -34.90 3.43
CA VAL A 54 -15.20 -36.04 2.90
C VAL A 54 -16.61 -36.06 3.51
N VAL A 55 -16.73 -35.86 4.82
CA VAL A 55 -18.03 -35.81 5.51
C VAL A 55 -18.86 -34.61 5.06
N GLY A 56 -18.25 -33.43 4.90
CA GLY A 56 -18.92 -32.24 4.38
C GLY A 56 -19.45 -32.43 2.95
N THR A 57 -18.67 -33.10 2.10
CA THR A 57 -19.07 -33.38 0.71
C THR A 57 -20.20 -34.40 0.64
N GLN A 58 -20.14 -35.46 1.45
CA GLN A 58 -21.22 -36.46 1.58
C GLN A 58 -22.52 -35.84 2.11
N PHE A 59 -22.42 -34.94 3.09
CA PHE A 59 -23.58 -34.24 3.65
C PHE A 59 -24.23 -33.29 2.64
N LEU A 60 -23.42 -32.54 1.88
CA LEU A 60 -23.92 -31.70 0.78
C LEU A 60 -24.55 -32.53 -0.34
N TYR A 61 -23.98 -33.70 -0.66
CA TYR A 61 -24.55 -34.62 -1.64
C TYR A 61 -25.89 -35.22 -1.17
N ALA A 62 -26.01 -35.55 0.12
CA ALA A 62 -27.25 -36.03 0.72
C ALA A 62 -28.34 -34.94 0.74
N LEU A 63 -27.99 -33.71 1.12
CA LEU A 63 -28.90 -32.56 1.05
C LEU A 63 -29.34 -32.28 -0.38
N PHE A 64 -28.42 -32.32 -1.34
CA PHE A 64 -28.74 -32.13 -2.75
C PHE A 64 -29.69 -33.22 -3.27
N ASN A 65 -29.47 -34.49 -2.91
CA ASN A 65 -30.37 -35.57 -3.28
C ASN A 65 -31.74 -35.45 -2.60
N ALA A 66 -31.80 -35.01 -1.34
CA ALA A 66 -33.08 -34.78 -0.65
C ALA A 66 -33.88 -33.64 -1.33
N GLU A 67 -33.20 -32.56 -1.72
CA GLU A 67 -33.82 -31.44 -2.42
C GLU A 67 -34.23 -31.82 -3.85
N VAL A 68 -33.44 -32.63 -4.55
CA VAL A 68 -33.77 -33.19 -5.87
C VAL A 68 -34.96 -34.15 -5.79
N VAL A 69 -35.06 -34.97 -4.74
CA VAL A 69 -36.23 -35.82 -4.50
C VAL A 69 -37.46 -34.96 -4.20
N ARG A 70 -37.33 -33.90 -3.40
CA ARG A 70 -38.41 -32.92 -3.17
C ARG A 70 -38.85 -32.22 -4.46
N LEU A 71 -37.91 -31.81 -5.31
CA LEU A 71 -38.19 -31.19 -6.59
C LEU A 71 -38.81 -32.17 -7.58
N ARG A 72 -38.38 -33.44 -7.60
CA ARG A 72 -39.00 -34.50 -8.41
C ARG A 72 -40.42 -34.81 -7.93
N LEU A 73 -40.65 -34.87 -6.62
CA LEU A 73 -42.00 -35.04 -6.05
C LEU A 73 -42.90 -33.83 -6.33
N GLY A 74 -42.35 -32.61 -6.23
CA GLY A 74 -43.06 -31.38 -6.61
C GLY A 74 -43.38 -31.33 -8.11
N PHE A 75 -42.46 -31.78 -8.97
CA PHE A 75 -42.66 -31.85 -10.41
C PHE A 75 -43.68 -32.93 -10.81
N LEU A 76 -43.63 -34.11 -10.17
CA LEU A 76 -44.64 -35.15 -10.35
C LEU A 76 -46.02 -34.70 -9.84
N GLY A 77 -46.08 -33.97 -8.71
CA GLY A 77 -47.31 -33.35 -8.22
C GLY A 77 -47.86 -32.29 -9.17
N ALA A 78 -46.98 -31.45 -9.73
CA ALA A 78 -47.35 -30.45 -10.73
C ALA A 78 -47.84 -31.09 -12.04
N LEU A 79 -47.22 -32.19 -12.48
CA LEU A 79 -47.66 -32.98 -13.64
C LEU A 79 -49.01 -33.64 -13.40
N ALA A 80 -49.23 -34.23 -12.22
CA ALA A 80 -50.52 -34.80 -11.84
C ALA A 80 -51.62 -33.72 -11.78
N ALA A 81 -51.30 -32.54 -11.24
CA ALA A 81 -52.23 -31.40 -11.19
C ALA A 81 -52.56 -30.84 -12.57
N THR A 82 -51.59 -30.75 -13.48
CA THR A 82 -51.83 -30.31 -14.88
C THR A 82 -52.57 -31.35 -15.70
N ALA A 83 -52.33 -32.65 -15.48
CA ALA A 83 -53.12 -33.72 -16.09
C ALA A 83 -54.58 -33.70 -15.61
N ALA A 84 -54.81 -33.50 -14.30
CA ALA A 84 -56.15 -33.36 -13.73
C ALA A 84 -56.86 -32.08 -14.23
N ALA A 85 -56.15 -30.95 -14.31
CA ALA A 85 -56.69 -29.71 -14.85
C ALA A 85 -57.02 -29.81 -16.35
N GLY A 86 -56.22 -30.56 -17.12
CA GLY A 86 -56.47 -30.83 -18.54
C GLY A 86 -57.72 -31.68 -18.79
N LEU A 87 -58.06 -32.59 -17.86
CA LEU A 87 -59.30 -33.37 -17.90
C LEU A 87 -60.54 -32.54 -17.56
N VAL A 88 -60.42 -31.56 -16.66
CA VAL A 88 -61.55 -30.74 -16.20
C VAL A 88 -61.85 -29.55 -17.10
N PHE A 89 -60.84 -28.90 -17.70
CA PHE A 89 -61.02 -27.61 -18.38
C PHE A 89 -61.13 -27.65 -19.91
N GLY A 90 -61.05 -28.82 -20.54
CA GLY A 90 -61.25 -28.96 -21.98
C GLY A 90 -60.08 -28.40 -22.81
N TRP A 91 -59.65 -29.18 -23.81
CA TRP A 91 -58.36 -29.08 -24.48
C TRP A 91 -58.07 -27.79 -25.29
N ARG A 92 -58.98 -26.82 -25.36
CA ARG A 92 -58.87 -25.70 -26.30
C ARG A 92 -58.07 -24.48 -25.81
N ARG A 93 -57.60 -24.43 -24.56
CA ARG A 93 -56.87 -23.25 -24.03
C ARG A 93 -55.47 -23.51 -23.47
N SER A 94 -54.88 -24.69 -23.67
CA SER A 94 -53.56 -25.04 -23.12
C SER A 94 -52.38 -24.91 -24.11
N TRP A 95 -52.38 -23.90 -24.98
CA TRP A 95 -51.28 -23.73 -25.95
C TRP A 95 -50.00 -23.15 -25.33
N VAL A 96 -50.10 -22.36 -24.26
CA VAL A 96 -48.94 -21.72 -23.60
C VAL A 96 -48.10 -22.72 -22.81
N LEU A 97 -48.73 -23.71 -22.16
CA LEU A 97 -48.01 -24.78 -21.46
C LEU A 97 -47.42 -25.81 -22.43
N SER A 98 -48.08 -26.07 -23.56
CA SER A 98 -47.54 -26.94 -24.61
C SER A 98 -46.32 -26.33 -25.31
N ALA A 99 -46.25 -25.00 -25.45
CA ALA A 99 -45.08 -24.33 -26.02
C ALA A 99 -43.82 -24.43 -25.15
N ALA A 100 -43.97 -24.32 -23.82
CA ALA A 100 -42.86 -24.51 -22.88
C ALA A 100 -42.38 -25.97 -22.84
N PHE A 101 -43.30 -26.94 -22.94
CA PHE A 101 -42.95 -28.37 -23.05
C PHE A 101 -42.33 -28.73 -24.40
N ALA A 102 -42.79 -28.13 -25.50
CA ALA A 102 -42.22 -28.32 -26.83
C ALA A 102 -40.80 -27.73 -26.93
N ALA A 103 -40.51 -26.61 -26.28
CA ALA A 103 -39.16 -26.05 -26.21
C ALA A 103 -38.18 -26.95 -25.41
N GLY A 104 -38.66 -27.57 -24.33
CA GLY A 104 -37.90 -28.57 -23.57
C GLY A 104 -37.67 -29.88 -24.34
N GLY A 105 -38.69 -30.37 -25.05
CA GLY A 105 -38.60 -31.57 -25.88
C GLY A 105 -37.77 -31.38 -27.16
N ALA A 106 -37.85 -30.22 -27.80
CA ALA A 106 -37.04 -29.87 -28.96
C ALA A 106 -35.55 -29.77 -28.60
N SER A 107 -35.23 -29.32 -27.39
CA SER A 107 -33.86 -29.33 -26.88
C SER A 107 -33.32 -30.77 -26.75
N ALA A 108 -34.10 -31.70 -26.21
CA ALA A 108 -33.67 -33.11 -26.10
C ALA A 108 -33.47 -33.78 -27.47
N ALA A 109 -34.31 -33.45 -28.47
CA ALA A 109 -34.17 -33.96 -29.84
C ALA A 109 -33.01 -33.30 -30.62
N PHE A 110 -32.72 -32.03 -30.37
CA PHE A 110 -31.61 -31.30 -31.01
C PHE A 110 -30.24 -31.70 -30.43
N TYR A 111 -30.17 -32.05 -29.15
CA TYR A 111 -28.94 -32.46 -28.47
C TYR A 111 -28.66 -33.98 -28.50
N GLY A 112 -29.62 -34.82 -28.92
CA GLY A 112 -29.42 -36.27 -29.07
C GLY A 112 -28.37 -36.69 -30.11
N ARG A 113 -27.79 -35.73 -30.85
CA ARG A 113 -26.71 -35.95 -31.84
C ARG A 113 -25.33 -35.48 -31.35
N PHE A 114 -25.24 -34.88 -30.17
CA PHE A 114 -23.97 -34.42 -29.60
C PHE A 114 -23.44 -35.40 -28.55
N ASP A 115 -22.10 -35.48 -28.49
CA ASP A 115 -21.31 -36.28 -27.57
C ASP A 115 -21.88 -36.18 -26.13
N PRO A 116 -22.19 -37.31 -25.45
CA PRO A 116 -22.70 -37.31 -24.08
C PRO A 116 -21.81 -36.51 -23.11
N ALA A 117 -20.52 -36.36 -23.40
CA ALA A 117 -19.62 -35.50 -22.63
C ALA A 117 -20.01 -34.01 -22.71
N GLY A 118 -20.42 -33.51 -23.87
CA GLY A 118 -20.84 -32.12 -24.06
C GLY A 118 -22.16 -31.81 -23.35
N TYR A 119 -23.08 -32.77 -23.32
CA TYR A 119 -24.35 -32.63 -22.61
C TYR A 119 -24.16 -32.61 -21.08
N ALA A 120 -23.28 -33.49 -20.55
CA ALA A 120 -22.91 -33.47 -19.14
C ALA A 120 -22.22 -32.16 -18.74
N PHE A 121 -21.32 -31.63 -19.59
CA PHE A 121 -20.65 -30.35 -19.35
C PHE A 121 -21.63 -29.17 -19.32
N TYR A 122 -22.59 -29.13 -20.26
CA TYR A 122 -23.62 -28.09 -20.29
C TYR A 122 -24.46 -28.09 -19.01
N TRP A 123 -24.90 -29.26 -18.54
CA TRP A 123 -25.66 -29.37 -17.28
C TRP A 123 -24.83 -29.02 -16.04
N LEU A 124 -23.54 -29.37 -16.01
CA LEU A 124 -22.62 -28.94 -14.95
C LEU A 124 -22.47 -27.41 -14.92
N LEU A 125 -22.36 -26.76 -16.08
CA LEU A 125 -22.29 -25.30 -16.19
C LEU A 125 -23.58 -24.62 -15.73
N LEU A 126 -24.72 -25.19 -16.12
CA LEU A 126 -26.04 -24.69 -15.76
C LEU A 126 -26.33 -24.88 -14.25
N ALA A 127 -25.83 -25.96 -13.66
CA ALA A 127 -25.90 -26.21 -12.22
C ALA A 127 -24.90 -25.35 -11.42
N ALA A 128 -23.75 -24.99 -12.01
CA ALA A 128 -22.75 -24.13 -11.38
C ALA A 128 -23.18 -22.65 -11.33
N LEU A 129 -23.94 -22.17 -12.30
CA LEU A 129 -24.45 -20.80 -12.36
C LEU A 129 -25.20 -20.33 -11.09
N PRO A 130 -26.23 -21.05 -10.58
CA PRO A 130 -26.90 -20.66 -9.35
C PRO A 130 -25.98 -20.74 -8.14
N PHE A 131 -25.04 -21.71 -8.10
CA PHE A 131 -24.04 -21.80 -7.03
C PHE A 131 -23.10 -20.59 -7.04
N HIS A 132 -22.72 -20.10 -8.22
CA HIS A 132 -21.85 -18.94 -8.35
C HIS A 132 -22.56 -17.62 -7.96
N VAL A 133 -23.85 -17.49 -8.30
CA VAL A 133 -24.69 -16.36 -7.87
C VAL A 133 -24.92 -16.40 -6.36
N VAL A 134 -25.17 -17.59 -5.79
CA VAL A 134 -25.33 -17.77 -4.34
C VAL A 134 -24.02 -17.48 -3.61
N LEU A 135 -22.87 -17.99 -4.08
CA LEU A 135 -21.55 -17.68 -3.52
C LEU A 135 -21.22 -16.19 -3.59
N ARG A 136 -21.58 -15.50 -4.68
CA ARG A 136 -21.35 -14.05 -4.82
C ARG A 136 -22.25 -13.25 -3.87
N ARG A 137 -23.50 -13.67 -3.70
CA ARG A 137 -24.47 -13.02 -2.80
C ARG A 137 -24.20 -13.35 -1.32
N PHE A 138 -23.71 -14.55 -1.03
CA PHE A 138 -23.23 -14.94 0.30
C PHE A 138 -21.88 -14.32 0.62
N GLY A 139 -20.95 -14.18 -0.33
CA GLY A 139 -19.69 -13.46 -0.12
C GLY A 139 -19.92 -12.01 0.31
N ASN A 140 -20.92 -11.35 -0.29
CA ASN A 140 -21.32 -10.00 0.11
C ASN A 140 -22.06 -9.94 1.47
N ARG A 141 -22.68 -11.03 1.94
CA ARG A 141 -23.33 -11.11 3.27
C ARG A 141 -22.42 -11.66 4.38
N LEU A 142 -21.42 -12.47 4.02
CA LEU A 142 -20.38 -13.02 4.90
C LEU A 142 -19.25 -12.02 5.17
N GLY A 143 -19.36 -10.77 4.70
CA GLY A 143 -18.59 -9.62 5.19
C GLY A 143 -18.78 -9.32 6.69
N ARG A 144 -19.49 -10.17 7.44
CA ARG A 144 -19.60 -10.19 8.91
C ARG A 144 -19.27 -11.55 9.53
N LEU A 145 -18.47 -12.40 8.89
CA LEU A 145 -17.70 -13.38 9.65
C LEU A 145 -16.72 -12.59 10.54
N PRO A 146 -16.41 -13.03 11.77
CA PRO A 146 -15.33 -12.45 12.54
C PRO A 146 -14.07 -12.58 11.69
N THR A 147 -13.72 -11.49 11.02
CA THR A 147 -12.50 -11.40 10.23
C THR A 147 -11.40 -11.78 11.19
N LEU A 148 -10.68 -12.86 10.88
CA LEU A 148 -9.32 -13.03 11.35
C LEU A 148 -8.70 -11.63 11.31
N PRO A 149 -8.15 -11.11 12.43
CA PRO A 149 -7.71 -9.73 12.50
C PRO A 149 -6.93 -9.45 11.24
N PRO A 150 -7.32 -8.42 10.45
CA PRO A 150 -6.76 -8.20 9.12
C PRO A 150 -5.26 -8.36 9.26
N ARG A 151 -4.70 -9.37 8.55
CA ARG A 151 -3.25 -9.65 8.58
C ARG A 151 -2.60 -8.29 8.49
N ARG A 152 -1.94 -7.83 9.58
CA ARG A 152 -1.36 -6.49 9.66
C ARG A 152 -0.53 -6.34 8.39
N ARG A 153 -1.06 -5.61 7.40
CA ARG A 153 -0.28 -5.27 6.22
C ARG A 153 0.89 -4.52 6.81
N ARG A 154 2.10 -5.03 6.60
CA ARG A 154 3.30 -4.30 7.02
C ARG A 154 3.15 -2.91 6.43
N ALA A 155 3.26 -1.89 7.26
CA ALA A 155 3.29 -0.53 6.78
C ALA A 155 4.35 -0.46 5.67
N PRO A 156 4.05 0.17 4.52
CA PRO A 156 5.03 0.32 3.46
C PRO A 156 6.29 0.96 4.03
N SER A 157 7.46 0.51 3.59
CA SER A 157 8.69 1.18 3.98
C SER A 157 8.81 2.51 3.25
N LEU A 158 9.53 3.48 3.83
CA LEU A 158 9.83 4.75 3.15
C LEU A 158 10.51 4.52 1.78
N GLN A 159 11.27 3.43 1.64
CA GLN A 159 11.88 3.06 0.37
C GLN A 159 10.83 2.65 -0.66
N ASP A 160 9.82 1.86 -0.27
CA ASP A 160 8.74 1.46 -1.18
C ASP A 160 7.93 2.68 -1.65
N GLU A 161 7.76 3.70 -0.79
CA GLU A 161 7.08 4.95 -1.13
C GLU A 161 7.90 5.82 -2.08
N GLU A 162 9.20 5.93 -1.84
CA GLU A 162 10.14 6.62 -2.72
C GLU A 162 10.18 5.96 -4.11
N ASP A 163 10.33 4.64 -4.18
CA ASP A 163 10.38 3.89 -5.43
C ASP A 163 9.08 4.05 -6.23
N ARG A 164 7.92 4.03 -5.56
CA ARG A 164 6.62 4.31 -6.19
C ARG A 164 6.53 5.74 -6.72
N THR A 165 7.03 6.70 -5.96
CA THR A 165 7.02 8.11 -6.35
C THR A 165 7.92 8.35 -7.56
N PHE A 166 9.11 7.74 -7.60
CA PHE A 166 9.99 7.77 -8.77
C PHE A 166 9.35 7.11 -9.99
N ALA A 167 8.70 5.95 -9.82
CA ALA A 167 7.99 5.29 -10.91
C ALA A 167 6.89 6.20 -11.49
N LYS A 168 6.16 6.93 -10.64
CA LYS A 168 5.14 7.89 -11.03
C LYS A 168 5.70 9.11 -11.74
N LEU A 169 6.80 9.69 -11.26
CA LEU A 169 7.48 10.79 -11.95
C LEU A 169 7.93 10.37 -13.36
N ARG A 170 8.46 9.15 -13.52
CA ARG A 170 8.82 8.62 -14.83
C ARG A 170 7.61 8.47 -15.75
N GLU A 171 6.50 7.92 -15.25
CA GLU A 171 5.23 7.83 -15.98
C GLU A 171 4.74 9.21 -16.45
N ILE A 172 4.82 10.22 -15.58
CA ILE A 172 4.46 11.61 -15.93
C ILE A 172 5.36 12.16 -17.04
N GLU A 173 6.68 12.00 -16.94
CA GLU A 173 7.62 12.45 -17.97
C GLU A 173 7.37 11.75 -19.33
N GLU A 174 7.08 10.45 -19.31
CA GLU A 174 6.69 9.70 -20.52
C GLU A 174 5.41 10.26 -21.15
N HIS A 175 4.39 10.57 -20.34
CA HIS A 175 3.15 11.17 -20.80
C HIS A 175 3.36 12.58 -21.35
N ARG A 176 4.20 13.40 -20.71
CA ARG A 176 4.53 14.75 -21.21
C ARG A 176 5.26 14.67 -22.55
N ALA A 177 6.18 13.73 -22.71
CA ALA A 177 6.84 13.49 -23.99
C ALA A 177 5.83 13.07 -25.07
N GLN A 178 4.83 12.24 -24.73
CA GLN A 178 3.74 11.89 -25.65
C GLN A 178 2.89 13.10 -26.03
N LEU A 179 2.44 13.92 -25.08
CA LEU A 179 1.70 15.15 -25.36
C LEU A 179 2.51 16.11 -26.25
N GLY A 180 3.83 16.22 -26.01
CA GLY A 180 4.73 17.00 -26.85
C GLY A 180 4.75 16.52 -28.30
N ARG A 181 4.77 15.20 -28.54
CA ARG A 181 4.66 14.61 -29.88
C ARG A 181 3.31 14.91 -30.53
N SER A 182 2.20 14.73 -29.82
CA SER A 182 0.85 15.02 -30.34
C SER A 182 0.67 16.49 -30.69
N ARG A 183 1.19 17.41 -29.86
CA ARG A 183 1.21 18.86 -30.17
C ARG A 183 2.03 19.18 -31.42
N ALA A 184 3.18 18.53 -31.59
CA ALA A 184 4.02 18.72 -32.77
C ALA A 184 3.34 18.24 -34.07
N LEU A 185 2.54 17.16 -34.00
CA LEU A 185 1.71 16.70 -35.13
C LEU A 185 0.61 17.72 -35.46
N LEU A 186 -0.14 18.17 -34.46
CA LEU A 186 -1.21 19.17 -34.63
C LEU A 186 -0.72 20.55 -35.07
N ALA A 187 0.55 20.87 -34.85
CA ALA A 187 1.16 22.10 -35.34
C ALA A 187 1.44 22.05 -36.86
N ARG A 188 1.57 20.85 -37.44
CA ARG A 188 1.75 20.65 -38.89
C ARG A 188 0.44 20.75 -39.65
N GLU A 189 -0.69 20.47 -39.02
CA GLU A 189 -2.03 20.61 -39.58
C GLU A 189 -2.57 22.03 -39.35
N ARG A 190 -2.62 22.85 -40.42
CA ARG A 190 -2.85 24.30 -40.28
C ARG A 190 -4.31 24.74 -40.16
N ASP A 191 -5.32 24.02 -40.65
CA ASP A 191 -6.62 24.67 -40.90
C ASP A 191 -7.89 23.82 -40.64
N ALA A 192 -8.16 23.44 -39.39
CA ALA A 192 -9.48 22.93 -39.03
C ALA A 192 -9.93 23.43 -37.64
N ARG A 193 -11.12 24.05 -37.56
CA ARG A 193 -11.79 24.44 -36.30
C ARG A 193 -11.84 23.34 -35.22
N PRO A 194 -12.01 22.04 -35.52
CA PRO A 194 -11.89 20.98 -34.50
C PRO A 194 -10.52 20.92 -33.79
N LEU A 195 -9.45 21.47 -34.38
CA LEU A 195 -8.11 21.45 -33.78
C LEU A 195 -7.95 22.44 -32.62
N ALA A 196 -8.80 23.47 -32.53
CA ALA A 196 -8.72 24.44 -31.42
C ALA A 196 -9.09 23.78 -30.09
N GLU A 197 -10.19 23.02 -30.05
CA GLU A 197 -10.61 22.27 -28.86
C GLU A 197 -9.58 21.21 -28.47
N VAL A 198 -8.98 20.51 -29.45
CA VAL A 198 -7.93 19.52 -29.18
C VAL A 198 -6.69 20.19 -28.58
N ARG A 199 -6.26 21.35 -29.11
CA ARG A 199 -5.13 22.12 -28.56
C ARG A 199 -5.40 22.59 -27.13
N GLU A 200 -6.62 23.06 -26.86
CA GLU A 200 -7.04 23.45 -25.51
C GLU A 200 -6.97 22.27 -24.55
N LYS A 201 -7.54 21.11 -24.93
CA LYS A 201 -7.51 19.89 -24.11
C LYS A 201 -6.10 19.37 -23.88
N LEU A 202 -5.22 19.42 -24.88
CA LEU A 202 -3.79 19.09 -24.71
C LEU A 202 -3.07 20.12 -23.84
N GLY A 203 -3.46 21.40 -23.89
CA GLY A 203 -3.03 22.46 -22.98
C GLY A 203 -3.34 22.11 -21.54
N HIS A 204 -4.61 21.79 -21.29
CA HIS A 204 -5.11 21.36 -19.98
C HIS A 204 -4.41 20.09 -19.47
N ALA A 205 -4.23 19.09 -20.33
CA ALA A 205 -3.53 17.84 -20.00
C ALA A 205 -2.11 18.06 -19.47
N ASP A 206 -1.33 18.91 -20.13
CA ASP A 206 0.06 19.22 -19.72
C ASP A 206 0.09 20.03 -18.42
N GLU A 207 -0.89 20.92 -18.19
CA GLU A 207 -1.03 21.63 -16.92
C GLU A 207 -1.31 20.66 -15.76
N VAL A 208 -2.19 19.67 -15.97
CA VAL A 208 -2.47 18.62 -14.98
C VAL A 208 -1.20 17.81 -14.69
N LEU A 209 -0.49 17.33 -15.72
CA LEU A 209 0.75 16.57 -15.55
C LEU A 209 1.85 17.39 -14.86
N ARG A 210 1.93 18.70 -15.16
CA ARG A 210 2.87 19.61 -14.49
C ARG A 210 2.57 19.71 -12.99
N ARG A 211 1.31 19.90 -12.61
CA ARG A 211 0.90 19.93 -11.18
C ARG A 211 1.19 18.61 -10.48
N GLN A 212 0.92 17.48 -11.13
CA GLN A 212 1.24 16.16 -10.59
C GLN A 212 2.74 15.98 -10.37
N ARG A 213 3.57 16.38 -11.34
CA ARG A 213 5.04 16.37 -11.20
C ARG A 213 5.47 17.17 -9.98
N THR A 214 5.00 18.41 -9.85
CA THR A 214 5.30 19.28 -8.71
C THR A 214 4.91 18.65 -7.37
N ARG A 215 3.72 18.04 -7.28
CA ARG A 215 3.25 17.34 -6.06
C ARG A 215 4.13 16.13 -5.71
N HIS A 216 4.45 15.29 -6.69
CA HIS A 216 5.31 14.12 -6.46
C HIS A 216 6.75 14.52 -6.13
N THR A 217 7.28 15.58 -6.72
CA THR A 217 8.59 16.12 -6.34
C THR A 217 8.57 16.67 -4.91
N ALA A 218 7.53 17.43 -4.52
CA ALA A 218 7.35 17.87 -3.14
C ALA A 218 7.26 16.69 -2.16
N HIS A 219 6.63 15.59 -2.58
CA HIS A 219 6.55 14.37 -1.78
C HIS A 219 7.92 13.71 -1.55
N LEU A 220 8.79 13.66 -2.57
CA LEU A 220 10.18 13.19 -2.39
C LEU A 220 10.95 14.06 -1.39
N TRP A 221 10.75 15.39 -1.45
CA TRP A 221 11.36 16.31 -0.47
C TRP A 221 10.86 16.06 0.95
N ALA A 222 9.58 15.73 1.12
CA ALA A 222 9.03 15.35 2.42
C ALA A 222 9.66 14.06 2.98
N ILE A 223 9.86 13.04 2.13
CA ILE A 223 10.56 11.80 2.51
C ILE A 223 12.00 12.11 2.95
N GLU A 224 12.71 12.95 2.21
CA GLU A 224 14.10 13.31 2.54
C GLU A 224 14.18 14.14 3.83
N ALA A 225 13.23 15.04 4.07
CA ALA A 225 13.12 15.77 5.34
C ALA A 225 12.90 14.82 6.53
N VAL A 226 12.06 13.78 6.37
CA VAL A 226 11.85 12.74 7.39
C VAL A 226 13.14 11.94 7.63
N ARG A 227 13.86 11.53 6.58
CA ARG A 227 15.17 10.86 6.71
C ARG A 227 16.18 11.72 7.45
N TRP A 228 16.22 13.01 7.15
CA TRP A 228 17.10 13.96 7.84
C TRP A 228 16.71 14.13 9.32
N GLN A 229 15.42 14.25 9.64
CA GLN A 229 14.93 14.27 11.02
C GLN A 229 15.33 12.99 11.78
N HIS A 230 15.22 11.81 11.16
CA HIS A 230 15.68 10.56 11.74
C HIS A 230 17.20 10.52 12.00
N ARG A 231 18.00 11.23 11.20
CA ARG A 231 19.45 11.38 11.43
C ARG A 231 19.78 12.31 12.60
N LEU A 232 18.91 13.28 12.92
CA LEU A 232 19.04 14.14 14.09
C LEU A 232 18.70 13.41 15.40
N ALA A 233 17.77 12.44 15.36
CA ALA A 233 17.27 11.77 16.55
C ALA A 233 18.36 11.12 17.45
N PRO A 234 19.39 10.43 16.93
CA PRO A 234 20.51 9.92 17.74
C PRO A 234 21.31 10.98 18.49
N VAL A 235 21.43 12.19 17.92
CA VAL A 235 22.15 13.31 18.55
C VAL A 235 21.43 13.74 19.83
N VAL A 236 20.09 13.73 19.80
CA VAL A 236 19.24 14.16 20.92
C VAL A 236 19.01 13.07 21.95
N ALA A 237 18.87 11.82 21.51
CA ALA A 237 18.71 10.66 22.40
C ALA A 237 19.93 10.46 23.34
N GLY A 238 21.10 10.96 22.96
CA GLY A 238 22.33 10.86 23.74
C GLY A 238 22.50 11.89 24.86
N LEU A 239 21.62 12.90 24.98
CA LEU A 239 21.85 14.08 25.84
C LEU A 239 21.96 13.77 27.35
N ASP A 240 21.29 12.73 27.84
CA ASP A 240 21.36 12.33 29.26
C ASP A 240 22.56 11.44 29.59
N ARG A 241 23.22 10.88 28.58
CA ARG A 241 24.32 9.95 28.82
C ARG A 241 25.61 10.74 28.98
N PRO A 242 26.42 10.46 30.01
CA PRO A 242 27.80 10.94 30.03
C PRO A 242 28.51 10.38 28.79
N GLY A 243 29.21 11.25 28.06
CA GLY A 243 29.87 10.86 26.81
C GLY A 243 30.61 12.02 26.19
N ASP A 244 31.13 11.78 25.00
CA ASP A 244 31.89 12.73 24.19
C ASP A 244 31.00 13.89 23.68
N PRO A 245 31.12 15.11 24.24
CA PRO A 245 30.35 16.27 23.82
C PRO A 245 30.85 16.82 22.47
N GLU A 246 32.14 16.74 22.18
CA GLU A 246 32.77 17.27 20.98
C GLU A 246 32.28 16.49 19.76
N GLY A 247 32.36 15.16 19.78
CA GLY A 247 31.82 14.32 18.72
C GLY A 247 30.29 14.38 18.58
N ARG A 248 29.54 14.85 19.59
CA ARG A 248 28.10 15.16 19.43
C ARG A 248 27.89 16.50 18.72
N LEU A 249 28.64 17.53 19.10
CA LEU A 249 28.60 18.83 18.44
C LEU A 249 29.00 18.74 16.98
N GLU A 250 30.02 17.94 16.65
CA GLU A 250 30.42 17.66 15.27
C GLU A 250 29.32 16.97 14.47
N ARG A 251 28.68 15.93 15.04
CA ARG A 251 27.55 15.25 14.39
C ARG A 251 26.35 16.19 14.20
N LEU A 252 26.06 17.04 15.17
CA LEU A 252 25.02 18.06 15.05
C LEU A 252 25.36 19.07 13.96
N ALA A 253 26.60 19.56 13.90
CA ALA A 253 27.05 20.50 12.88
C ALA A 253 26.97 19.89 11.47
N ALA A 254 27.37 18.63 11.31
CA ALA A 254 27.25 17.88 10.07
C ALA A 254 25.77 17.73 9.65
N ALA A 255 24.90 17.31 10.57
CA ALA A 255 23.47 17.17 10.31
C ALA A 255 22.80 18.53 9.99
N ALA A 256 23.16 19.60 10.68
CA ALA A 256 22.68 20.95 10.37
C ALA A 256 23.20 21.44 9.00
N GLY A 257 24.44 21.11 8.65
CA GLY A 257 25.01 21.38 7.33
C GLY A 257 24.24 20.67 6.21
N GLU A 258 23.88 19.41 6.42
CA GLU A 258 23.03 18.66 5.51
C GLU A 258 21.62 19.26 5.39
N GLY A 259 20.98 19.59 6.51
CA GLY A 259 19.65 20.21 6.49
C GLY A 259 19.64 21.55 5.74
N ARG A 260 20.72 22.35 5.86
CA ARG A 260 20.89 23.58 5.08
C ARG A 260 21.04 23.32 3.58
N ARG A 261 21.72 22.24 3.18
CA ARG A 261 21.80 21.84 1.77
C ARG A 261 20.44 21.43 1.23
N LEU A 262 19.69 20.61 1.96
CA LEU A 262 18.32 20.21 1.60
C LEU A 262 17.41 21.43 1.44
N LEU A 263 17.47 22.38 2.38
CA LEU A 263 16.72 23.62 2.30
C LEU A 263 17.05 24.40 1.03
N HIS A 264 18.34 24.59 0.74
CA HIS A 264 18.81 25.30 -0.44
C HIS A 264 18.40 24.61 -1.75
N ASP A 265 18.50 23.29 -1.82
CA ASP A 265 18.19 22.54 -3.02
C ASP A 265 16.67 22.55 -3.32
N LEU A 266 15.84 22.49 -2.27
CA LEU A 266 14.39 22.69 -2.41
C LEU A 266 14.05 24.13 -2.83
N GLU A 267 14.70 25.16 -2.26
CA GLU A 267 14.49 26.55 -2.65
C GLU A 267 14.89 26.83 -4.10
N ARG A 268 15.90 26.09 -4.61
CA ARG A 268 16.34 26.19 -6.02
C ARG A 268 15.33 25.60 -7.00
N ASP A 269 14.55 24.60 -6.57
CA ASP A 269 13.43 24.08 -7.35
C ASP A 269 12.21 25.02 -7.22
N ALA A 270 12.25 26.14 -7.94
CA ALA A 270 11.27 27.22 -7.82
C ALA A 270 9.82 26.78 -8.03
N GLU A 271 9.59 25.79 -8.90
CA GLU A 271 8.25 25.27 -9.18
C GLU A 271 7.71 24.48 -7.98
N THR A 272 8.54 23.58 -7.42
CA THR A 272 8.18 22.84 -6.21
C THR A 272 8.11 23.75 -4.98
N ALA A 273 9.05 24.67 -4.80
CA ALA A 273 9.07 25.61 -3.68
C ALA A 273 7.83 26.53 -3.65
N ALA A 274 7.29 26.87 -4.82
CA ALA A 274 6.09 27.71 -4.93
C ALA A 274 4.77 26.96 -4.67
N SER A 275 4.78 25.62 -4.69
CA SER A 275 3.60 24.82 -4.40
C SER A 275 3.24 24.85 -2.92
N GLU A 276 1.98 24.55 -2.58
CA GLU A 276 1.53 24.51 -1.19
C GLU A 276 2.25 23.42 -0.40
N GLU A 277 2.51 22.28 -1.04
CA GLU A 277 3.24 21.15 -0.45
C GLU A 277 4.72 21.53 -0.22
N GLY A 278 5.37 22.18 -1.19
CA GLY A 278 6.74 22.64 -1.05
C GLY A 278 6.90 23.71 0.02
N LYS A 279 5.97 24.67 0.14
CA LYS A 279 5.95 25.66 1.23
C LYS A 279 5.86 25.00 2.60
N ARG A 280 5.02 23.97 2.76
CA ARG A 280 4.92 23.21 4.02
C ARG A 280 6.23 22.50 4.34
N CYS A 281 6.86 21.86 3.35
CA CYS A 281 8.15 21.20 3.51
C CYS A 281 9.25 22.20 3.91
N LEU A 282 9.33 23.35 3.24
CA LEU A 282 10.26 24.45 3.58
C LEU A 282 10.05 24.95 5.00
N ALA A 283 8.80 25.18 5.41
CA ALA A 283 8.48 25.62 6.77
C ALA A 283 8.92 24.59 7.82
N GLN A 284 8.69 23.30 7.56
CA GLN A 284 9.14 22.21 8.43
C GLN A 284 10.67 22.15 8.52
N LEU A 285 11.38 22.20 7.39
CA LEU A 285 12.85 22.19 7.35
C LEU A 285 13.45 23.38 8.11
N ARG A 286 12.92 24.59 7.90
CA ARG A 286 13.36 25.80 8.62
C ARG A 286 13.14 25.68 10.13
N THR A 287 11.99 25.15 10.54
CA THR A 287 11.66 24.92 11.96
C THR A 287 12.65 23.94 12.59
N LEU A 288 12.89 22.80 11.94
CA LEU A 288 13.84 21.79 12.42
C LEU A 288 15.28 22.31 12.44
N LEU A 289 15.68 23.14 11.47
CA LEU A 289 17.00 23.78 11.47
C LEU A 289 17.15 24.79 12.61
N GLY A 290 16.11 25.57 12.92
CA GLY A 290 16.09 26.44 14.09
C GLY A 290 16.30 25.66 15.39
N ARG A 291 15.70 24.47 15.49
CA ARG A 291 15.89 23.57 16.64
C ARG A 291 17.31 23.02 16.75
N CYS A 292 18.12 22.99 15.69
CA CYS A 292 19.52 22.58 15.81
C CYS A 292 20.32 23.50 16.75
N ASP A 293 20.02 24.80 16.80
CA ASP A 293 20.67 25.72 17.73
C ASP A 293 20.28 25.44 19.18
N GLU A 294 19.02 25.12 19.43
CA GLU A 294 18.52 24.71 20.75
C GLU A 294 19.17 23.39 21.21
N ILE A 295 19.31 22.40 20.31
CA ILE A 295 20.02 21.15 20.61
C ILE A 295 21.49 21.44 20.94
N ARG A 296 22.14 22.34 20.20
CA ARG A 296 23.54 22.72 20.44
C ARG A 296 23.70 23.30 21.84
N GLU A 297 22.84 24.25 22.21
CA GLU A 297 22.83 24.84 23.54
C GLU A 297 22.61 23.77 24.62
N ALA A 298 21.66 22.87 24.41
CA ALA A 298 21.39 21.77 25.33
C ALA A 298 22.58 20.82 25.52
N ILE A 299 23.35 20.52 24.46
CA ILE A 299 24.59 19.75 24.57
C ILE A 299 25.61 20.48 25.46
N VAL A 300 25.82 21.78 25.23
CA VAL A 300 26.78 22.60 25.97
C VAL A 300 26.40 22.71 27.44
N VAL A 301 25.13 23.00 27.73
CA VAL A 301 24.61 23.10 29.10
C VAL A 301 24.71 21.76 29.83
N SER A 302 24.32 20.66 29.19
CA SER A 302 24.45 19.31 29.77
C SER A 302 25.90 18.99 30.10
N HIS A 303 26.84 19.31 29.21
CA HIS A 303 28.26 19.09 29.45
C HIS A 303 28.83 19.97 30.57
N ALA A 304 28.43 21.25 30.62
CA ALA A 304 28.82 22.17 31.68
C ALA A 304 28.30 21.70 33.05
N LEU A 305 27.04 21.28 33.13
CA LEU A 305 26.44 20.70 34.35
C LEU A 305 27.16 19.44 34.81
N GLN A 306 27.48 18.53 33.89
CA GLN A 306 28.27 17.34 34.21
C GLN A 306 29.66 17.70 34.73
N SER A 307 30.31 18.71 34.14
CA SER A 307 31.61 19.21 34.59
C SER A 307 31.53 19.82 35.99
N ILE A 308 30.50 20.64 36.27
CA ILE A 308 30.26 21.22 37.60
C ILE A 308 30.02 20.12 38.63
N ARG A 309 29.18 19.12 38.33
CA ARG A 309 28.90 17.99 39.24
C ARG A 309 30.14 17.14 39.55
N ARG A 310 31.14 17.10 38.65
CA ARG A 310 32.43 16.44 38.92
C ARG A 310 33.30 17.24 39.90
N ILE A 311 33.19 18.57 39.90
CA ILE A 311 33.97 19.46 40.78
C ILE A 311 33.28 19.65 42.14
N ASP A 312 31.95 19.79 42.14
CA ASP A 312 31.10 19.99 43.32
C ASP A 312 30.02 18.89 43.41
N PRO A 313 30.39 17.69 43.91
CA PRO A 313 29.46 16.57 44.02
C PRO A 313 28.42 16.76 45.13
N ALA A 314 28.62 17.70 46.06
CA ALA A 314 27.69 17.98 47.17
C ALA A 314 26.44 18.76 46.72
N GLY A 315 26.49 19.43 45.56
CA GLY A 315 25.31 19.70 44.75
C GLY A 315 24.62 21.05 44.90
N ASP A 316 25.09 21.94 45.77
CA ASP A 316 24.42 23.23 46.02
C ASP A 316 24.43 24.15 44.78
N ARG A 317 25.51 24.16 44.00
CA ARG A 317 25.63 24.99 42.79
C ARG A 317 24.99 24.35 41.56
N ALA A 318 25.00 23.03 41.46
CA ALA A 318 24.42 22.30 40.34
C ALA A 318 22.89 22.22 40.41
N ALA A 319 22.30 22.27 41.62
CA ALA A 319 20.85 22.30 41.81
C ALA A 319 20.20 23.61 41.37
N ALA A 320 20.94 24.74 41.43
CA ALA A 320 20.47 26.04 40.97
C ALA A 320 20.38 26.14 39.44
N LEU A 321 21.15 25.34 38.71
CA LEU A 321 21.14 25.26 37.26
C LEU A 321 20.22 24.09 36.83
N SER A 322 18.91 24.35 36.84
CA SER A 322 17.94 23.37 36.34
C SER A 322 18.05 23.27 34.81
N PRO A 323 18.30 22.08 34.24
CA PRO A 323 18.21 21.91 32.80
C PRO A 323 16.75 22.14 32.38
N GLN A 324 16.48 23.22 31.64
CA GLN A 324 15.22 23.36 30.92
C GLN A 324 14.97 22.12 30.04
N PRO A 325 13.69 21.79 29.75
CA PRO A 325 13.30 20.41 29.55
C PRO A 325 13.79 19.90 28.19
N LEU A 326 14.90 19.18 28.22
CA LEU A 326 15.33 18.25 27.16
C LEU A 326 14.18 17.34 26.68
N GLU A 327 13.16 17.14 27.52
CA GLU A 327 11.93 16.42 27.19
C GLU A 327 11.05 17.10 26.15
N SER A 328 10.97 18.44 26.08
CA SER A 328 10.22 19.10 24.99
C SER A 328 10.91 18.87 23.65
N LEU A 329 12.23 19.11 23.60
CA LEU A 329 13.09 18.83 22.44
C LEU A 329 13.03 17.36 22.00
N ARG A 330 12.98 16.42 22.94
CA ARG A 330 12.80 14.99 22.64
C ARG A 330 11.43 14.65 22.09
N ALA A 331 10.36 15.15 22.69
CA ALA A 331 9.00 14.90 22.18
C ALA A 331 8.84 15.40 20.73
N ASP A 332 9.51 16.50 20.43
CA ASP A 332 9.54 17.16 19.14
C ASP A 332 10.39 16.44 18.07
N LEU A 333 11.47 15.75 18.46
CA LEU A 333 12.41 15.06 17.56
C LEU A 333 12.23 13.54 17.53
N HIS A 334 11.55 12.98 18.53
CA HIS A 334 11.05 11.62 18.56
C HIS A 334 9.53 11.56 18.48
N PRO A 335 8.96 11.79 17.30
CA PRO A 335 7.57 11.53 17.11
C PRO A 335 7.47 10.09 16.60
N GLY A 336 7.44 9.12 17.51
CA GLY A 336 6.86 7.80 17.19
C GLY A 336 5.44 7.95 16.61
N THR A 337 4.82 9.10 16.85
CA THR A 337 3.62 9.62 16.21
C THR A 337 3.83 10.33 14.87
N SER A 338 4.97 10.95 14.50
CA SER A 338 5.10 11.67 13.21
C SER A 338 5.58 10.81 12.08
N LEU A 339 6.27 9.68 12.27
CA LEU A 339 6.42 8.76 11.13
C LEU A 339 5.04 8.20 10.78
N THR A 340 4.30 7.74 11.79
CA THR A 340 2.94 7.20 11.60
C THR A 340 1.94 8.26 11.13
N ALA A 341 2.02 9.50 11.63
CA ALA A 341 1.16 10.61 11.20
C ALA A 341 1.63 11.23 9.87
N ALA A 342 2.93 11.23 9.56
CA ALA A 342 3.42 11.58 8.23
C ALA A 342 2.98 10.51 7.23
N LEU A 343 3.12 9.22 7.55
CA LEU A 343 2.60 8.11 6.76
C LEU A 343 1.08 8.17 6.61
N ALA A 344 0.32 8.50 7.66
CA ALA A 344 -1.14 8.68 7.55
C ALA A 344 -1.51 9.94 6.74
N ALA A 345 -0.75 11.03 6.87
CA ALA A 345 -0.89 12.21 6.01
C ALA A 345 -0.50 11.88 4.56
N PHE A 346 0.48 10.99 4.35
CA PHE A 346 0.89 10.48 3.05
C PHE A 346 -0.17 9.54 2.46
N GLU A 347 -0.84 8.72 3.27
CA GLU A 347 -1.97 7.89 2.84
C GLU A 347 -3.15 8.76 2.39
N LEU A 348 -3.49 9.80 3.16
CA LEU A 348 -4.53 10.77 2.79
C LEU A 348 -4.17 11.55 1.50
N GLU A 349 -2.91 11.95 1.38
CA GLU A 349 -2.43 12.64 0.17
C GLU A 349 -2.36 11.67 -1.02
N HIS A 350 -2.09 10.39 -0.79
CA HIS A 350 -2.14 9.35 -1.81
C HIS A 350 -3.57 9.16 -2.34
N GLU A 351 -4.59 9.20 -1.48
CA GLU A 351 -5.99 9.15 -1.92
C GLU A 351 -6.33 10.34 -2.85
N ARG A 352 -5.86 11.55 -2.53
CA ARG A 352 -6.01 12.72 -3.42
C ARG A 352 -5.28 12.53 -4.75
N LEU A 353 -4.06 12.01 -4.70
CA LEU A 353 -3.28 11.72 -5.91
C LEU A 353 -3.96 10.67 -6.79
N VAL A 354 -4.66 9.69 -6.21
CA VAL A 354 -5.45 8.70 -6.96
C VAL A 354 -6.62 9.34 -7.72
N ASP A 355 -7.27 10.34 -7.14
CA ASP A 355 -8.34 11.10 -7.81
C ASP A 355 -7.79 11.93 -8.99
N ASP A 356 -6.63 12.58 -8.84
CA ASP A 356 -5.96 13.26 -9.96
C ASP A 356 -5.51 12.26 -11.04
N ASP A 357 -5.01 11.08 -10.63
CA ASP A 357 -4.63 9.98 -11.53
C ASP A 357 -5.81 9.53 -12.39
N ARG A 358 -7.02 9.58 -11.83
CA ARG A 358 -8.26 9.27 -12.55
C ARG A 358 -8.55 10.31 -13.63
N GLU A 359 -8.41 11.59 -13.30
CA GLU A 359 -8.56 12.69 -14.25
C GLU A 359 -7.53 12.59 -15.39
N ALA A 360 -6.27 12.31 -15.07
CA ALA A 360 -5.23 12.07 -16.07
C ALA A 360 -5.55 10.88 -16.99
N ARG A 361 -6.10 9.78 -16.45
CA ARG A 361 -6.54 8.62 -17.26
C ARG A 361 -7.74 8.92 -18.14
N ASP A 362 -8.64 9.81 -17.71
CA ASP A 362 -9.78 10.23 -18.52
C ASP A 362 -9.31 11.09 -19.71
N VAL A 363 -8.35 12.00 -19.47
CA VAL A 363 -7.67 12.75 -20.54
C VAL A 363 -6.96 11.81 -21.52
N GLN A 364 -6.27 10.78 -21.03
CA GLN A 364 -5.62 9.80 -21.91
C GLN A 364 -6.62 9.00 -22.76
N ARG A 365 -7.74 8.58 -22.17
CA ARG A 365 -8.79 7.89 -22.92
C ARG A 365 -9.32 8.78 -24.03
N PHE A 366 -9.49 10.06 -23.76
CA PHE A 366 -9.87 11.04 -24.78
C PHE A 366 -8.81 11.18 -25.88
N VAL A 367 -7.52 11.31 -25.55
CA VAL A 367 -6.43 11.39 -26.56
C VAL A 367 -6.39 10.13 -27.45
N ARG A 368 -6.48 8.94 -26.85
CA ARG A 368 -6.50 7.67 -27.61
C ARG A 368 -7.76 7.52 -28.47
N GLN A 369 -8.87 8.13 -28.06
CA GLN A 369 -10.09 8.15 -28.86
C GLN A 369 -9.89 9.03 -30.10
N LEU A 370 -9.31 10.23 -29.94
CA LEU A 370 -8.98 11.09 -31.07
C LEU A 370 -8.02 10.42 -32.07
N GLU A 371 -6.99 9.71 -31.59
CA GLU A 371 -6.06 8.95 -32.44
C GLU A 371 -6.72 7.80 -33.23
N ARG A 372 -7.91 7.35 -32.83
CA ARG A 372 -8.67 6.32 -33.55
C ARG A 372 -9.67 6.89 -34.55
N GLU A 373 -10.13 8.12 -34.30
CA GLU A 373 -11.19 8.77 -35.08
C GLU A 373 -10.64 9.67 -36.19
N GLY A 374 -9.40 10.15 -36.06
CA GLY A 374 -8.64 10.84 -37.12
C GLY A 374 -7.68 9.89 -37.83
#